data_AF-A7T375-F1
#
_entry.id   AF-A7T375-F1
#
_cell.length_a   1.000
_cell.length_b   1.000
_cell.length_c   1.000
_cell.angle_alpha   90.00
_cell.angle_beta   90.00
_cell.angle_gamma   90.00
#
_symmetry.space_group_name_H-M   'P 1'
#
loop_
_entity.id
_entity.type
_entity.pdbx_description
1 polymer ?
#
loop_
_entity_poly.entity_id
_entity_poly.type
_entity_poly.pdbx_seq_one_letter_code
_entity_poly.pdbx_strand_id
1 'polypeptide(L)'
;VIYEALSNPDPDKKDNATGIQLLGVVLANKIHPFSSDSSVDENTFYTALSDNLTFKYKDVHAPAAEVSGMLMKYLIEERKVCVYWFIFKT
;
A
#
# COMPACT_ATOMS: atom_id res chain seq x y z
N VAL A 1 -1.77 13.14 -0.60
CA VAL A 1 -2.02 12.86 0.82
C VAL A 1 -1.61 11.45 1.24
N ILE A 2 -2.36 10.38 0.94
CA ILE A 2 -2.02 9.02 1.41
C ILE A 2 -0.63 8.59 0.92
N TYR A 3 -0.34 8.79 -0.37
CA TYR A 3 0.97 8.51 -0.95
C TYR A 3 2.10 9.21 -0.18
N GLU A 4 2.03 10.54 -0.04
CA GLU A 4 3.04 11.35 0.66
C GLU A 4 3.26 10.90 2.10
N ALA A 5 2.19 10.42 2.75
CA ALA A 5 2.22 9.94 4.13
C ALA A 5 2.74 8.50 4.29
N LEU A 6 2.95 7.74 3.21
CA LEU A 6 3.52 6.38 3.24
C LEU A 6 4.82 6.24 2.44
N SER A 7 5.27 7.29 1.75
CA SER A 7 6.40 7.26 0.82
C SER A 7 7.69 7.88 1.35
N ASN A 8 7.85 8.04 2.68
CA ASN A 8 9.13 8.49 3.24
C ASN A 8 10.18 7.38 3.03
N PRO A 9 11.30 7.63 2.34
CA PRO A 9 12.29 6.59 2.04
C PRO A 9 13.19 6.24 3.24
N ASP A 10 13.08 6.96 4.36
CA ASP A 10 13.94 6.79 5.53
C ASP A 10 13.47 5.61 6.42
N PRO A 11 14.18 4.46 6.42
CA PRO A 11 13.80 3.29 7.20
C PRO A 11 14.03 3.46 8.70
N ASP A 12 14.72 4.55 9.10
CA ASP A 12 14.96 4.91 10.49
C ASP A 12 13.81 5.75 11.08
N LYS A 13 12.75 6.02 10.30
CA LYS A 13 11.54 6.71 10.75
C LYS A 13 10.31 5.80 10.77
N LYS A 14 9.31 6.24 11.53
CA LYS A 14 8.00 5.57 11.65
C LYS A 14 6.86 6.34 10.97
N ASP A 15 7.19 7.43 10.29
CA ASP A 15 6.22 8.39 9.74
C ASP A 15 5.24 7.73 8.76
N ASN A 16 5.70 6.69 8.05
CA ASN A 16 4.89 5.97 7.07
C ASN A 16 3.70 5.20 7.68
N ALA A 17 3.75 4.90 8.99
CA ALA A 17 2.71 4.14 9.67
C ALA A 17 1.33 4.80 9.52
N THR A 18 1.26 6.13 9.57
CA THR A 18 0.01 6.86 9.40
C THR A 18 -0.57 6.69 8.00
N GLY A 19 0.25 6.83 6.95
CA GLY A 19 -0.21 6.65 5.57
C GLY A 19 -0.67 5.21 5.30
N ILE A 20 0.05 4.21 5.83
CA ILE A 20 -0.32 2.79 5.70
C ILE A 20 -1.67 2.52 6.37
N GLN A 21 -1.88 3.00 7.59
CA GLN A 21 -3.14 2.79 8.32
C GLN A 21 -4.32 3.49 7.63
N LEU A 22 -4.12 4.70 7.09
CA LEU A 22 -5.14 5.39 6.30
C LEU A 22 -5.54 4.58 5.05
N LEU A 23 -4.57 3.98 4.35
CA LEU A 23 -4.84 3.08 3.24
C LEU A 23 -5.63 1.84 3.69
N GLY A 24 -5.31 1.28 4.85
CA GLY A 24 -6.08 0.20 5.47
C GLY A 24 -7.55 0.56 5.67
N VAL A 25 -7.85 1.77 6.17
CA VAL A 25 -9.23 2.25 6.34
C VAL A 25 -9.97 2.37 5.00
N VAL A 26 -9.30 2.88 3.96
CA VAL A 26 -9.88 2.99 2.60
C VAL A 26 -10.27 1.59 2.08
N LEU A 27 -9.34 0.63 2.17
CA LEU A 27 -9.56 -0.75 1.73
C LEU A 27 -10.62 -1.47 2.55
N ALA A 28 -10.68 -1.25 3.87
CA ALA A 28 -11.70 -1.84 4.75
C ALA A 28 -13.13 -1.41 4.37
N ASN A 29 -13.28 -0.22 3.78
CA ASN A 29 -14.56 0.30 3.29
C ASN A 29 -14.85 -0.07 1.83
N LYS A 30 -14.04 -0.95 1.21
CA LYS A 30 -14.13 -1.35 -0.19
C LYS A 30 -14.03 -0.19 -1.18
N ILE A 31 -13.40 0.91 -0.77
CA ILE A 31 -13.15 2.05 -1.63
C ILE A 31 -11.91 1.73 -2.48
N HIS A 32 -11.95 2.08 -3.76
CA HIS A 32 -10.79 1.90 -4.64
C HIS A 32 -9.62 2.76 -4.14
N PRO A 33 -8.44 2.17 -3.86
CA PRO A 33 -7.34 2.85 -3.17
C PRO A 33 -6.61 3.89 -4.02
N PHE A 34 -6.82 3.84 -5.35
CA PHE A 34 -6.16 4.68 -6.32
C PHE A 34 -7.20 5.41 -7.20
N SER A 35 -6.94 6.65 -7.60
CA SER A 35 -7.83 7.40 -8.47
C SER A 35 -7.08 7.87 -9.70
N SER A 36 -7.74 7.90 -10.86
CA SER A 36 -7.13 8.25 -12.15
C SER A 36 -6.69 9.72 -12.25
N ASP A 37 -7.13 10.56 -11.32
CA ASP A 37 -6.72 11.96 -11.16
C ASP A 37 -5.51 12.13 -10.22
N SER A 38 -4.95 11.03 -9.70
CA SER A 38 -3.75 11.04 -8.87
C SER A 38 -2.54 11.60 -9.62
N SER A 39 -1.76 12.42 -8.93
CA SER A 39 -0.49 12.98 -9.45
C SER A 39 0.64 11.95 -9.54
N VAL A 40 0.48 10.78 -8.92
CA VAL A 40 1.40 9.65 -8.97
C VAL A 40 0.74 8.47 -9.68
N ASP A 41 1.51 7.68 -10.42
CA ASP A 41 0.99 6.49 -11.09
C ASP A 41 0.74 5.35 -10.10
N GLU A 42 -0.14 4.43 -10.51
CA GLU A 42 -0.60 3.32 -9.68
C GLU A 42 0.55 2.36 -9.30
N ASN A 43 1.53 2.13 -10.18
CA ASN A 43 2.66 1.27 -9.85
C ASN A 43 3.55 1.92 -8.79
N THR A 44 3.89 3.21 -8.96
CA THR A 44 4.67 3.96 -7.96
C THR A 44 3.99 3.97 -6.59
N PHE A 45 2.66 4.09 -6.55
CA PHE A 45 1.90 4.02 -5.30
C PHE A 45 2.04 2.66 -4.61
N TYR A 46 1.91 1.56 -5.34
CA TYR A 46 2.01 0.21 -4.77
C TYR A 46 3.46 -0.21 -4.47
N THR A 47 4.44 0.26 -5.24
CA THR A 47 5.86 0.11 -4.93
C THR A 47 6.17 0.78 -3.60
N ALA A 48 5.70 2.01 -3.37
CA ALA A 48 5.89 2.67 -2.08
C ALA A 48 5.28 1.89 -0.89
N LEU A 49 4.10 1.29 -1.07
CA LEU A 49 3.54 0.39 -0.05
C LEU A 49 4.43 -0.85 0.17
N SER A 50 4.97 -1.43 -0.90
CA SER A 50 5.80 -2.64 -0.84
C SER A 50 7.16 -2.36 -0.18
N ASP A 51 7.76 -1.19 -0.42
CA ASP A 51 9.03 -0.78 0.18
C ASP A 51 8.95 -0.77 1.71
N ASN A 52 7.78 -0.38 2.27
CA ASN A 52 7.54 -0.38 3.71
C ASN A 52 7.62 -1.78 4.36
N LEU A 53 7.51 -2.87 3.59
CA LEU A 53 7.71 -4.23 4.10
C LEU A 53 9.17 -4.48 4.52
N THR A 54 10.11 -3.72 3.97
CA THR A 54 11.55 -3.86 4.25
C THR A 54 12.00 -3.05 5.47
N PHE A 55 11.12 -2.22 6.04
CA PHE A 55 11.46 -1.30 7.12
C PHE A 55 11.71 -2.04 8.44
N LYS A 56 12.70 -1.58 9.22
CA LYS A 56 13.11 -2.27 10.46
C LYS A 56 12.06 -2.21 11.57
N TYR A 57 11.23 -1.17 11.61
CA TYR A 57 10.25 -0.98 12.69
C TYR A 57 8.99 -1.78 12.44
N LYS A 58 8.62 -2.61 13.42
CA LYS A 58 7.38 -3.39 13.42
C LYS A 58 6.13 -2.53 13.20
N ASP A 59 6.11 -1.33 13.77
CA ASP A 59 5.02 -0.37 13.64
C ASP A 59 4.82 0.13 12.20
N VAL A 60 5.76 -0.18 11.29
CA VAL A 60 5.67 0.13 9.85
C VAL A 60 5.49 -1.15 9.04
N HIS A 61 6.40 -2.13 9.14
CA HIS A 61 6.36 -3.31 8.26
C HIS A 61 5.19 -4.26 8.55
N ALA A 62 4.74 -4.37 9.82
CA ALA A 62 3.63 -5.26 10.14
C ALA A 62 2.29 -4.70 9.61
N PRO A 63 1.96 -3.41 9.81
CA PRO A 63 0.89 -2.75 9.08
C PRO A 63 1.00 -2.84 7.57
N ALA A 64 2.20 -2.65 7.00
CA ALA A 64 2.39 -2.72 5.56
C ALA A 64 2.04 -4.12 5.02
N ALA A 65 2.42 -5.18 5.74
CA ALA A 65 2.08 -6.56 5.37
C ALA A 65 0.57 -6.82 5.45
N GLU A 66 -0.08 -6.35 6.51
CA GLU A 66 -1.54 -6.47 6.67
C GLU A 66 -2.28 -5.76 5.54
N VAL A 67 -1.94 -4.49 5.29
CA VAL A 67 -2.58 -3.67 4.26
C VAL A 67 -2.28 -4.18 2.85
N SER A 68 -1.10 -4.75 2.61
CA SER A 68 -0.78 -5.44 1.34
C SER A 68 -1.69 -6.65 1.13
N GLY A 69 -1.95 -7.43 2.18
CA GLY A 69 -2.91 -8.54 2.13
C GLY A 69 -4.35 -8.07 1.87
N MET A 70 -4.75 -6.96 2.49
CA MET A 70 -6.06 -6.33 2.23
C MET A 70 -6.18 -5.86 0.78
N LEU A 71 -5.13 -5.25 0.22
CA LEU A 71 -5.08 -4.81 -1.17
C LEU A 71 -5.21 -6.01 -2.12
N MET A 72 -4.46 -7.08 -1.89
CA MET A 72 -4.57 -8.31 -2.70
C MET A 72 -5.98 -8.88 -2.66
N LYS A 73 -6.58 -8.95 -1.45
CA LYS A 73 -7.97 -9.40 -1.29
C LYS A 73 -8.94 -8.52 -2.08
N TYR A 74 -8.82 -7.20 -1.97
CA TYR A 74 -9.63 -6.24 -2.73
C TYR A 74 -9.51 -6.45 -4.25
N LEU A 75 -8.29 -6.62 -4.77
CA LEU A 75 -8.05 -6.83 -6.21
C LEU A 75 -8.67 -8.13 -6.73
N ILE A 76 -8.67 -9.19 -5.93
CA ILE A 76 -9.31 -10.47 -6.28
C ILE A 76 -10.84 -10.32 -6.27
N GLU A 77 -11.39 -9.77 -5.19
CA GLU A 77 -12.84 -9.75 -4.95
C GLU A 77 -13.56 -8.71 -5.80
N GLU A 78 -13.00 -7.50 -5.92
CA GLU A 78 -13.68 -6.35 -6.52
C GLU A 78 -13.20 -6.09 -7.97
N ARG A 79 -11.93 -6.37 -8.29
CA ARG A 79 -11.37 -6.17 -9.65
C ARG A 79 -11.27 -7.47 -10.47
N LYS A 80 -11.49 -8.65 -9.85
CA LYS A 80 -11.30 -9.98 -10.46
C LYS A 80 -9.93 -10.14 -11.13
N VAL A 81 -8.92 -9.45 -10.60
CA VAL A 81 -7.54 -9.50 -11.13
C VAL A 81 -6.82 -10.69 -10.53
N CYS A 82 -6.12 -11.45 -11.38
CA CYS A 82 -5.30 -12.56 -10.93
C CYS A 82 -4.00 -12.02 -10.29
N VAL A 83 -3.75 -12.39 -9.04
CA VAL A 83 -2.65 -11.86 -8.20
C VAL A 83 -1.24 -12.11 -8.77
N TYR A 84 -1.11 -13.07 -9.70
CA TYR A 84 0.14 -13.36 -10.41
C TYR A 84 0.73 -12.13 -11.13
N TRP A 85 -0.08 -11.14 -11.50
CA TRP A 85 0.42 -9.91 -12.13
C TRP A 85 1.15 -8.99 -11.16
N PHE A 86 0.81 -9.05 -9.86
CA PHE A 86 1.40 -8.24 -8.80
C PHE A 86 2.73 -8.80 -8.28
N ILE A 87 2.89 -10.13 -8.29
CA ILE A 87 4.06 -10.82 -7.73
C ILE A 87 5.24 -10.89 -8.71
N PHE A 88 4.98 -10.92 -10.03
CA PHE A 88 6.03 -11.15 -11.05
C PHE A 88 6.52 -9.88 -11.75
N LYS A 89 6.15 -8.68 -11.28
CA LYS A 89 6.58 -7.40 -11.86
C LYS A 89 7.50 -6.55 -10.97
N THR A 90 7.81 -7.03 -9.76
CA THR A 90 8.87 -6.51 -8.89
C THR A 90 10.21 -7.11 -9.26
#